data_AF-A0A2E8YPI0-F1
#
_entry.id   AF-A0A2E8YPI0-F1
#
_cell.length_a   1.000
_cell.length_b   1.000
_cell.length_c   1.000
_cell.angle_alpha   90.00
_cell.angle_beta   90.00
_cell.angle_gamma   90.00
#
_symmetry.space_group_name_H-M   'P 1'
#
loop_
_entity.id
_entity.type
_entity.pdbx_description
1 polymer ?
#
loop_
_entity_poly.entity_id
_entity_poly.type
_entity_poly.pdbx_seq_one_letter_code
_entity_poly.pdbx_strand_id
1 'polypeptide(L)'
;MALTTQDVLDGITQIHKEIPMYGHPLWVAMVEGSWSFDQSQYVCKQHGGIPLHNHNYHGNLYRICPDPAWREMIAEVAYEEATGRLMSEGVSHHRLYLNYAKGMGLEPEEMYDPPYCAGVIAFQAYFTSICSKSFLEGVAAHMLAGEAAIPGLYIKIDRKLQEQFGLSDEAVAYWVIHDSADEEHS
;
A
#
# COMPACT_ATOMS: atom_id res chain seq x y z
N MET A 1 -11.74 28.57 -17.68
CA MET A 1 -10.69 29.07 -16.76
C MET A 1 -9.67 27.96 -16.60
N ALA A 2 -8.38 28.30 -16.45
CA ALA A 2 -7.38 27.30 -16.07
C ALA A 2 -7.64 26.87 -14.62
N LEU A 3 -7.41 25.59 -14.30
CA LEU A 3 -7.48 25.08 -12.94
C LEU A 3 -6.37 25.72 -12.10
N THR A 4 -6.69 26.11 -10.87
CA THR A 4 -5.72 26.48 -9.85
C THR A 4 -5.23 25.24 -9.10
N THR A 5 -4.14 25.36 -8.34
CA THR A 5 -3.69 24.29 -7.44
C THR A 5 -4.79 23.88 -6.45
N GLN A 6 -5.54 24.85 -5.92
CA GLN A 6 -6.62 24.57 -4.99
C GLN A 6 -7.75 23.77 -5.67
N ASP A 7 -8.11 24.12 -6.91
CA ASP A 7 -9.14 23.38 -7.66
C ASP A 7 -8.74 21.90 -7.84
N VAL A 8 -7.44 21.63 -8.03
CA VAL A 8 -6.93 20.25 -8.17
C VAL A 8 -7.00 19.50 -6.84
N LEU A 9 -6.54 20.11 -5.74
CA LEU A 9 -6.57 19.50 -4.40
C LEU A 9 -7.99 19.22 -3.92
N ASP A 10 -8.91 20.16 -4.17
CA ASP A 10 -10.33 19.99 -3.86
C ASP A 10 -10.95 18.86 -4.69
N GLY A 11 -10.57 18.76 -5.97
CA GLY A 11 -10.98 17.66 -6.84
C GLY A 11 -10.50 16.29 -6.34
N ILE A 12 -9.24 16.17 -5.95
CA ILE A 12 -8.68 14.93 -5.38
C ILE A 12 -9.41 14.56 -4.09
N THR A 13 -9.60 15.54 -3.19
CA THR A 13 -10.34 15.34 -1.94
C THR A 13 -11.78 14.87 -2.20
N GLN A 14 -12.43 15.41 -3.23
CA GLN A 14 -13.79 15.02 -3.59
C GLN A 14 -13.84 13.58 -4.13
N ILE A 15 -12.86 13.17 -4.95
CA ILE A 15 -12.77 11.79 -5.45
C ILE A 15 -12.64 10.80 -4.28
N HIS A 16 -11.79 11.08 -3.30
CA HIS A 16 -11.62 10.23 -2.11
C HIS A 16 -12.90 10.13 -1.25
N LYS A 17 -13.75 11.16 -1.28
CA LYS A 17 -15.07 11.11 -0.61
C LYS A 17 -16.11 10.30 -1.38
N GLU A 18 -16.09 10.36 -2.70
CA GLU A 18 -17.05 9.67 -3.58
C GLU A 18 -16.72 8.19 -3.77
N ILE A 19 -15.43 7.85 -3.78
CA ILE A 19 -14.91 6.50 -3.96
C ILE A 19 -14.00 6.16 -2.77
N PRO A 20 -14.53 6.11 -1.54
CA PRO A 20 -13.71 5.83 -0.37
C PRO A 20 -13.27 4.37 -0.37
N MET A 21 -12.02 4.13 0.04
CA MET A 21 -11.55 2.77 0.28
C MET A 21 -12.34 2.13 1.43
N TYR A 22 -12.58 2.87 2.53
CA TYR A 22 -13.46 2.41 3.60
C TYR A 22 -14.93 2.42 3.16
N GLY A 23 -15.63 1.31 3.39
CA GLY A 23 -16.98 1.07 2.90
C GLY A 23 -17.04 -0.03 1.83
N HIS A 24 -15.91 -0.35 1.19
CA HIS A 24 -15.80 -1.58 0.42
C HIS A 24 -15.93 -2.79 1.37
N PRO A 25 -16.71 -3.84 1.01
CA PRO A 25 -17.00 -4.97 1.91
C PRO A 25 -15.76 -5.66 2.48
N LEU A 26 -14.64 -5.65 1.74
CA LEU A 26 -13.37 -6.20 2.21
C LEU A 26 -12.84 -5.46 3.45
N TRP A 27 -12.74 -4.14 3.37
CA TRP A 27 -12.17 -3.34 4.45
C TRP A 27 -13.10 -3.29 5.66
N VAL A 28 -14.42 -3.24 5.42
CA VAL A 28 -15.43 -3.35 6.49
C VAL A 28 -15.27 -4.67 7.23
N ALA A 29 -15.19 -5.79 6.52
CA ALA A 29 -15.06 -7.10 7.15
C ALA A 29 -13.76 -7.28 7.93
N MET A 30 -12.63 -6.73 7.44
CA MET A 30 -11.35 -6.75 8.16
C MET A 30 -11.39 -5.91 9.44
N VAL A 31 -12.04 -4.75 9.42
CA VAL A 31 -12.19 -3.88 10.60
C VAL A 31 -13.18 -4.45 11.62
N GLU A 32 -14.30 -4.99 11.15
CA GLU A 32 -15.33 -5.58 12.01
C GLU A 32 -14.96 -6.98 12.50
N GLY A 33 -14.02 -7.64 11.81
CA GLY A 33 -13.59 -9.00 12.11
C GLY A 33 -14.66 -10.04 11.75
N SER A 34 -15.41 -9.79 10.67
CA SER A 34 -16.50 -10.69 10.26
C SER A 34 -16.02 -11.88 9.42
N TRP A 35 -14.71 -12.09 9.28
CA TRP A 35 -14.11 -13.12 8.43
C TRP A 35 -13.28 -14.13 9.23
N SER A 36 -13.14 -15.33 8.68
CA SER A 36 -12.35 -16.39 9.27
C SER A 36 -10.84 -16.16 9.12
N PHE A 37 -10.06 -16.94 9.86
CA PHE A 37 -8.61 -16.97 9.70
C PHE A 37 -8.21 -17.38 8.27
N ASP A 38 -8.83 -18.42 7.71
CA ASP A 38 -8.58 -18.89 6.34
C ASP A 38 -8.86 -17.79 5.30
N GLN A 39 -9.93 -17.00 5.48
CA GLN A 39 -10.22 -15.85 4.61
C GLN A 39 -9.13 -14.78 4.75
N SER A 40 -8.65 -14.52 5.96
CA SER A 40 -7.57 -13.57 6.23
C SER A 40 -6.25 -14.02 5.62
N GLN A 41 -5.93 -15.32 5.67
CA GLN A 41 -4.79 -15.91 4.98
C GLN A 41 -4.91 -15.76 3.45
N TYR A 42 -6.09 -16.03 2.89
CA TYR A 42 -6.33 -15.86 1.46
C TYR A 42 -6.11 -14.41 1.03
N VAL A 43 -6.68 -13.46 1.77
CA VAL A 43 -6.51 -12.02 1.50
C VAL A 43 -5.06 -11.61 1.67
N CYS A 44 -4.35 -12.11 2.68
CA CYS A 44 -2.91 -11.88 2.86
C CYS A 44 -2.11 -12.30 1.61
N LYS A 45 -2.36 -13.51 1.07
CA LYS A 45 -1.72 -13.96 -0.18
C LYS A 45 -2.01 -13.03 -1.36
N GLN A 46 -3.26 -12.63 -1.54
CA GLN A 46 -3.66 -11.79 -2.66
C GLN A 46 -3.15 -10.35 -2.54
N HIS A 47 -3.28 -9.76 -1.36
CA HIS A 47 -2.87 -8.38 -1.09
C HIS A 47 -1.35 -8.21 -1.16
N GLY A 48 -0.56 -9.28 -0.93
CA GLY A 48 0.88 -9.30 -1.18
C GLY A 48 1.29 -8.85 -2.58
N GLY A 49 0.41 -8.93 -3.58
CA GLY A 49 0.64 -8.38 -4.92
C GLY A 49 0.89 -6.86 -4.96
N ILE A 50 0.66 -6.15 -3.85
CA ILE A 50 0.93 -4.71 -3.68
C ILE A 50 2.26 -4.48 -2.95
N PRO A 51 2.40 -4.71 -1.62
CA PRO A 51 3.57 -4.30 -0.85
C PRO A 51 4.84 -5.08 -1.21
N LEU A 52 4.73 -6.29 -1.77
CA LEU A 52 5.90 -7.04 -2.24
C LEU A 52 6.46 -6.49 -3.56
N HIS A 53 5.70 -5.64 -4.27
CA HIS A 53 6.08 -5.10 -5.57
C HIS A 53 6.16 -3.56 -5.60
N ASN A 54 5.73 -2.89 -4.53
CA ASN A 54 5.54 -1.43 -4.49
C ASN A 54 6.80 -0.63 -4.86
N HIS A 55 7.97 -1.08 -4.37
CA HIS A 55 9.28 -0.51 -4.70
C HIS A 55 9.57 -0.47 -6.22
N ASN A 56 9.01 -1.39 -7.01
CA ASN A 56 9.19 -1.39 -8.47
C ASN A 56 8.43 -0.23 -9.14
N TYR A 57 7.28 0.16 -8.59
CA TYR A 57 6.48 1.26 -9.12
C TYR A 57 7.18 2.60 -8.86
N HIS A 58 7.67 2.81 -7.63
CA HIS A 58 8.51 3.97 -7.26
C HIS A 58 9.79 4.04 -8.08
N GLY A 59 10.46 2.90 -8.29
CA GLY A 59 11.64 2.83 -9.16
C GLY A 59 11.36 3.27 -10.61
N ASN A 60 10.18 2.93 -11.14
CA ASN A 60 9.76 3.41 -12.47
C ASN A 60 9.50 4.92 -12.48
N LEU A 61 8.84 5.46 -11.45
CA LEU A 61 8.61 6.91 -11.31
C LEU A 61 9.93 7.68 -11.22
N TYR A 62 10.90 7.18 -10.45
CA TYR A 62 12.24 7.77 -10.35
C TYR A 62 12.89 7.91 -11.74
N ARG A 63 12.82 6.84 -12.54
CA ARG A 63 13.43 6.76 -13.87
C ARG A 63 12.83 7.78 -14.84
N ILE A 64 11.52 8.03 -14.78
CA ILE A 64 10.81 8.91 -15.72
C ILE A 64 10.57 10.32 -15.19
N CYS A 65 10.97 10.60 -13.95
CA CYS A 65 10.79 11.91 -13.31
C CYS A 65 11.51 13.01 -14.10
N PRO A 66 10.80 14.05 -14.59
CA PRO A 66 11.41 15.11 -15.39
C PRO A 66 12.12 16.18 -14.56
N ASP A 67 11.76 16.31 -13.28
CA ASP A 67 12.22 17.38 -12.40
C ASP A 67 13.22 16.85 -11.35
N PRO A 68 14.41 17.45 -11.21
CA PRO A 68 15.41 16.98 -10.25
C PRO A 68 14.97 17.00 -8.79
N ALA A 69 14.23 18.01 -8.35
CA ALA A 69 13.79 18.11 -6.96
C ALA A 69 12.73 17.04 -6.65
N TRP A 70 11.82 16.79 -7.59
CA TRP A 70 10.90 15.65 -7.47
C TRP A 70 11.62 14.31 -7.51
N ARG A 71 12.69 14.18 -8.30
CA ARG A 71 13.46 12.94 -8.37
C ARG A 71 14.14 12.60 -7.04
N GLU A 72 14.61 13.60 -6.30
CA GLU A 72 15.17 13.42 -4.95
C GLU A 72 14.11 12.84 -4.00
N MET A 73 12.89 13.43 -3.98
CA MET A 73 11.80 12.93 -3.14
C MET A 73 11.41 11.48 -3.49
N ILE A 74 11.27 11.15 -4.78
CA ILE A 74 10.96 9.77 -5.19
C ILE A 74 12.08 8.79 -4.83
N ALA A 75 13.34 9.25 -4.80
CA ALA A 75 14.45 8.40 -4.36
C ALA A 75 14.36 8.06 -2.88
N GLU A 76 13.93 9.01 -2.04
CA GLU A 76 13.72 8.79 -0.60
C GLU A 76 12.59 7.77 -0.38
N VAL A 77 11.46 7.91 -1.07
CA VAL A 77 10.34 6.96 -0.99
C VAL A 77 10.78 5.56 -1.43
N ALA A 78 11.44 5.44 -2.60
CA ALA A 78 11.93 4.15 -3.08
C ALA A 78 12.94 3.51 -2.11
N TYR A 79 13.77 4.33 -1.46
CA TYR A 79 14.72 3.88 -0.45
C TYR A 79 14.02 3.42 0.84
N GLU A 80 12.98 4.12 1.29
CA GLU A 80 12.20 3.71 2.45
C GLU A 80 11.49 2.38 2.19
N GLU A 81 10.75 2.27 1.10
CA GLU A 81 10.04 1.04 0.72
C GLU A 81 10.98 -0.18 0.67
N ALA A 82 12.19 0.02 0.12
CA ALA A 82 13.17 -1.05 -0.05
C ALA A 82 13.98 -1.37 1.22
N THR A 83 14.14 -0.42 2.15
CA THR A 83 15.08 -0.58 3.27
C THR A 83 14.47 -0.39 4.65
N GLY A 84 13.38 0.37 4.78
CA GLY A 84 12.72 0.72 6.02
C GLY A 84 13.51 1.67 6.92
N ARG A 85 14.57 2.30 6.41
CA ARG A 85 15.57 3.00 7.24
C ARG A 85 15.18 4.40 7.70
N LEU A 86 14.15 4.98 7.10
CA LEU A 86 13.60 6.29 7.45
C LEU A 86 12.45 6.14 8.45
N MET A 87 11.52 5.19 8.24
CA MET A 87 10.26 5.11 9.00
C MET A 87 10.04 3.78 9.73
N SER A 88 10.80 2.72 9.37
CA SER A 88 10.53 1.34 9.81
C SER A 88 11.69 0.67 10.55
N GLU A 89 12.56 1.46 11.22
CA GLU A 89 13.73 0.98 11.98
C GLU A 89 14.67 0.03 11.21
N GLY A 90 14.72 0.15 9.88
CA GLY A 90 15.52 -0.70 8.99
C GLY A 90 14.84 -2.00 8.55
N VAL A 91 13.55 -2.16 8.83
CA VAL A 91 12.72 -3.27 8.32
C VAL A 91 11.92 -2.78 7.12
N SER A 92 12.38 -3.11 5.92
CA SER A 92 11.71 -2.76 4.65
C SER A 92 10.24 -3.20 4.60
N HIS A 93 9.42 -2.50 3.83
CA HIS A 93 7.97 -2.71 3.75
C HIS A 93 7.61 -4.13 3.28
N HIS A 94 8.35 -4.68 2.31
CA HIS A 94 8.15 -6.08 1.90
C HIS A 94 8.42 -7.07 3.04
N ARG A 95 9.40 -6.82 3.91
CA ARG A 95 9.70 -7.68 5.08
C ARG A 95 8.65 -7.55 6.17
N LEU A 96 8.16 -6.34 6.43
CA LEU A 96 7.01 -6.15 7.32
C LEU A 96 5.81 -6.98 6.83
N TYR A 97 5.58 -7.00 5.52
CA TYR A 97 4.51 -7.82 4.95
C TYR A 97 4.77 -9.33 5.04
N LEU A 98 6.00 -9.78 4.89
CA LEU A 98 6.37 -11.18 5.09
C LEU A 98 6.24 -11.60 6.57
N ASN A 99 6.53 -10.71 7.51
CA ASN A 99 6.27 -10.94 8.94
C ASN A 99 4.78 -11.10 9.22
N TYR A 100 3.94 -10.28 8.58
CA TYR A 100 2.49 -10.44 8.62
C TYR A 100 2.04 -11.79 8.06
N ALA A 101 2.56 -12.19 6.89
CA ALA A 101 2.27 -13.49 6.29
C ALA A 101 2.66 -14.65 7.22
N LYS A 102 3.85 -14.56 7.84
CA LYS A 102 4.30 -15.55 8.84
C LYS A 102 3.41 -15.60 10.07
N GLY A 103 2.96 -14.45 10.58
CA GLY A 103 1.99 -14.37 11.67
C GLY A 103 0.65 -15.03 11.31
N MET A 104 0.28 -14.96 10.03
CA MET A 104 -0.86 -15.67 9.46
C MET A 104 -0.59 -17.17 9.19
N GLY A 105 0.55 -17.72 9.59
CA GLY A 105 0.90 -19.13 9.38
C GLY A 105 1.20 -19.48 7.93
N LEU A 106 1.59 -18.49 7.12
CA LEU A 106 2.01 -18.68 5.73
C LEU A 106 3.55 -18.71 5.65
N GLU A 107 4.07 -19.51 4.74
CA GLU A 107 5.50 -19.54 4.46
C GLU A 107 5.89 -18.33 3.59
N PRO A 108 6.86 -17.48 4.01
CA PRO A 108 7.27 -16.29 3.26
C PRO A 108 7.63 -16.55 1.80
N GLU A 109 8.22 -17.71 1.50
CA GLU A 109 8.63 -18.10 0.15
C GLU A 109 7.42 -18.29 -0.79
N GLU A 110 6.26 -18.67 -0.26
CA GLU A 110 5.02 -18.80 -1.04
C GLU A 110 4.38 -17.45 -1.42
N MET A 111 4.84 -16.35 -0.81
CA MET A 111 4.22 -15.04 -0.95
C MET A 111 4.68 -14.27 -2.19
N TYR A 112 5.82 -14.63 -2.79
CA TYR A 112 6.38 -13.92 -3.95
C TYR A 112 5.69 -14.25 -5.28
N ASP A 113 5.14 -15.45 -5.41
CA ASP A 113 4.42 -15.88 -6.62
C ASP A 113 3.23 -16.80 -6.28
N PRO A 114 2.30 -16.37 -5.40
CA PRO A 114 1.08 -17.12 -5.18
C PRO A 114 0.22 -17.06 -6.45
N PRO A 115 -0.72 -18.00 -6.64
CA PRO A 115 -1.69 -17.90 -7.72
C PRO A 115 -2.62 -16.70 -7.50
N TYR A 116 -2.20 -15.54 -8.00
CA TYR A 116 -2.96 -14.30 -7.93
C TYR A 116 -4.25 -14.42 -8.73
N CYS A 117 -5.34 -13.87 -8.18
CA CYS A 117 -6.56 -13.69 -8.93
C CYS A 117 -6.36 -12.65 -10.05
N ALA A 118 -7.23 -12.69 -11.06
CA ALA A 118 -7.14 -11.80 -12.21
C ALA A 118 -7.15 -10.31 -11.83
N GLY A 119 -7.81 -9.94 -10.73
CA GLY A 119 -7.83 -8.57 -10.23
C GLY A 119 -6.45 -8.08 -9.78
N VAL A 120 -5.70 -8.92 -9.06
CA VAL A 120 -4.34 -8.58 -8.61
C VAL A 120 -3.38 -8.52 -9.80
N ILE A 121 -3.48 -9.46 -10.75
CA ILE A 121 -2.68 -9.40 -11.98
C ILE A 121 -2.98 -8.13 -12.79
N ALA A 122 -4.25 -7.75 -12.92
CA ALA A 122 -4.64 -6.53 -13.60
C ALA A 122 -4.12 -5.28 -12.88
N PHE A 123 -4.16 -5.26 -11.54
CA PHE A 123 -3.58 -4.20 -10.72
C PHE A 123 -2.07 -4.05 -10.98
N GLN A 124 -1.31 -5.14 -10.89
CA GLN A 124 0.15 -5.11 -11.10
C GLN A 124 0.49 -4.67 -12.53
N ALA A 125 -0.24 -5.16 -13.53
CA ALA A 125 -0.04 -4.76 -14.92
C ALA A 125 -0.35 -3.28 -15.14
N TYR A 126 -1.44 -2.78 -14.55
CA TYR A 126 -1.81 -1.37 -14.62
C TYR A 126 -0.74 -0.47 -13.97
N PHE A 127 -0.34 -0.75 -12.73
CA PHE A 127 0.65 0.06 -12.01
C PHE A 127 2.03 0.03 -12.67
N THR A 128 2.46 -1.14 -13.13
CA THR A 128 3.69 -1.26 -13.93
C THR A 128 3.63 -0.37 -15.17
N SER A 129 2.51 -0.38 -15.89
CA SER A 129 2.31 0.40 -17.10
C SER A 129 2.25 1.90 -16.82
N ILE A 130 1.39 2.34 -15.89
CA ILE A 130 1.14 3.77 -15.67
C ILE A 130 2.37 4.47 -15.07
N CYS A 131 3.04 3.85 -14.10
CA CYS A 131 4.25 4.39 -13.46
C CYS A 131 5.47 4.39 -14.40
N SER A 132 5.40 3.70 -15.55
CA SER A 132 6.45 3.71 -16.58
C SER A 132 6.15 4.63 -17.76
N LYS A 133 4.93 5.15 -17.87
CA LYS A 133 4.42 5.84 -19.06
C LYS A 133 4.54 7.36 -18.95
N SER A 134 3.99 7.94 -17.89
CA SER A 134 3.97 9.39 -17.67
C SER A 134 4.16 9.65 -16.18
N PHE A 135 5.09 10.55 -15.84
CA PHE A 135 5.39 10.85 -14.44
C PHE A 135 4.16 11.37 -13.70
N LEU A 136 3.44 12.34 -14.29
CA LEU A 136 2.26 12.92 -13.64
C LEU A 136 1.10 11.93 -13.53
N GLU A 137 0.84 11.12 -14.55
CA GLU A 137 -0.21 10.08 -14.48
C GLU A 137 0.17 9.00 -13.44
N GLY A 138 1.45 8.63 -13.37
CA GLY A 138 1.96 7.65 -12.43
C GLY A 138 1.88 8.11 -10.98
N VAL A 139 2.37 9.32 -10.67
CA VAL A 139 2.25 9.92 -9.33
C VAL A 139 0.78 10.06 -8.92
N ALA A 140 -0.09 10.53 -9.84
CA ALA A 140 -1.50 10.67 -9.53
C ALA A 140 -2.20 9.33 -9.27
N ALA A 141 -1.87 8.28 -10.01
CA ALA A 141 -2.46 6.96 -9.82
C ALA A 141 -1.91 6.22 -8.61
N HIS A 142 -0.60 6.29 -8.38
CA HIS A 142 0.10 5.49 -7.38
C HIS A 142 0.18 6.21 -6.04
N MET A 143 0.75 7.40 -5.99
CA MET A 143 0.97 8.11 -4.72
C MET A 143 -0.33 8.77 -4.22
N LEU A 144 -0.99 9.57 -5.06
CA LEU A 144 -2.18 10.34 -4.63
C LEU A 144 -3.47 9.50 -4.49
N ALA A 145 -3.51 8.32 -5.10
CA ALA A 145 -4.70 7.46 -5.08
C ALA A 145 -4.43 6.07 -4.50
N GLY A 146 -3.34 5.41 -4.90
CA GLY A 146 -3.01 4.06 -4.44
C GLY A 146 -2.41 4.00 -3.04
N GLU A 147 -1.59 4.99 -2.68
CA GLU A 147 -0.91 5.10 -1.38
C GLU A 147 -1.55 6.14 -0.46
N ALA A 148 -2.55 6.89 -0.92
CA ALA A 148 -3.29 7.78 -0.03
C ALA A 148 -4.00 6.96 1.05
N ALA A 149 -3.40 6.91 2.24
CA ALA A 149 -3.95 6.22 3.38
C ALA A 149 -5.31 6.82 3.76
N ILE A 150 -6.17 5.98 4.31
CA ILE A 150 -7.28 6.47 5.14
C ILE A 150 -6.76 6.52 6.57
N PRO A 151 -6.59 7.71 7.16
CA PRO A 151 -6.06 7.84 8.50
C PRO A 151 -6.86 7.00 9.51
N GLY A 152 -6.15 6.16 10.26
CA GLY A 152 -6.71 5.29 11.29
C GLY A 152 -7.48 4.07 10.78
N LEU A 153 -7.48 3.76 9.48
CA LEU A 153 -8.05 2.52 8.97
C LEU A 153 -7.15 1.32 9.29
N TYR A 154 -5.88 1.42 8.96
CA TYR A 154 -4.95 0.30 9.15
C TYR A 154 -4.74 -0.01 10.62
N ILE A 155 -4.77 1.00 11.49
CA ILE A 155 -4.73 0.79 12.94
C ILE A 155 -5.95 -0.02 13.46
N LYS A 156 -7.12 0.13 12.83
CA LYS A 156 -8.29 -0.69 13.23
C LYS A 156 -8.14 -2.15 12.80
N ILE A 157 -7.51 -2.37 11.64
CA ILE A 157 -7.21 -3.70 11.14
C ILE A 157 -6.20 -4.39 12.06
N ASP A 158 -5.12 -3.70 12.46
CA ASP A 158 -4.10 -4.24 13.37
C ASP A 158 -4.76 -4.80 14.64
N ARG A 159 -5.57 -3.97 15.30
CA ARG A 159 -6.19 -4.33 16.59
C ARG A 159 -7.13 -5.49 16.43
N LYS A 160 -7.90 -5.51 15.33
CA LYS A 160 -8.86 -6.59 15.07
C LYS A 160 -8.15 -7.92 14.87
N LEU A 161 -7.06 -7.92 14.10
CA LEU A 161 -6.27 -9.13 13.85
C LEU A 161 -5.61 -9.67 15.13
N GLN A 162 -5.10 -8.79 15.98
CA GLN A 162 -4.57 -9.18 17.29
C GLN A 162 -5.68 -9.76 18.20
N GLU A 163 -6.82 -9.09 18.31
CA GLU A 163 -7.95 -9.51 19.15
C GLU A 163 -8.53 -10.87 18.73
N GLN A 164 -8.65 -11.12 17.42
CA GLN A 164 -9.34 -12.31 16.91
C GLN A 164 -8.41 -13.52 16.76
N PHE A 165 -7.17 -13.28 16.35
CA PHE A 165 -6.26 -14.36 15.96
C PHE A 165 -4.99 -14.43 16.82
N GLY A 166 -4.82 -13.50 17.76
CA GLY A 166 -3.68 -13.51 18.68
C GLY A 166 -2.35 -13.18 18.00
N LEU A 167 -2.36 -12.39 16.93
CA LEU A 167 -1.14 -11.98 16.23
C LEU A 167 -0.25 -11.12 17.13
N SER A 168 1.06 -11.28 17.00
CA SER A 168 2.04 -10.45 17.71
C SER A 168 2.15 -9.05 17.12
N ASP A 169 2.75 -8.12 17.87
CA ASP A 169 3.06 -6.77 17.38
C ASP A 169 3.93 -6.81 16.11
N GLU A 170 4.92 -7.72 16.08
CA GLU A 170 5.77 -7.94 14.89
C GLU A 170 4.96 -8.36 13.66
N ALA A 171 3.92 -9.18 13.84
CA ALA A 171 3.08 -9.64 12.73
C ALA A 171 2.17 -8.53 12.21
N VAL A 172 1.74 -7.58 13.03
CA VAL A 172 0.85 -6.50 12.59
C VAL A 172 1.56 -5.18 12.29
N ALA A 173 2.88 -5.10 12.51
CA ALA A 173 3.70 -3.90 12.30
C ALA A 173 3.54 -3.28 10.90
N TYR A 174 3.32 -4.09 9.87
CA TYR A 174 2.99 -3.62 8.53
C TYR A 174 1.84 -2.61 8.52
N TRP A 175 0.72 -2.94 9.18
CA TRP A 175 -0.47 -2.10 9.21
C TRP A 175 -0.26 -0.82 10.01
N VAL A 176 0.55 -0.87 11.07
CA VAL A 176 0.82 0.30 11.92
C VAL A 176 1.66 1.33 11.17
N ILE A 177 2.74 0.88 10.52
CA ILE A 177 3.68 1.77 9.83
C ILE A 177 3.01 2.46 8.63
N HIS A 178 2.15 1.76 7.90
CA HIS A 178 1.43 2.32 6.75
C HIS A 178 0.29 3.27 7.14
N ASP A 179 -0.06 3.41 8.43
CA ASP A 179 -0.99 4.48 8.85
C ASP A 179 -0.32 5.86 8.81
N SER A 180 1.00 5.92 9.01
CA SER A 180 1.78 7.18 9.01
C SER A 180 2.70 7.36 7.81
N ALA A 181 3.34 6.30 7.30
CA ALA A 181 4.27 6.41 6.17
C ALA A 181 3.56 6.86 4.88
N ASP A 182 2.38 6.31 4.64
CA ASP A 182 1.56 6.61 3.47
C ASP A 182 1.07 8.07 3.45
N GLU A 183 0.91 8.72 4.62
CA GLU A 183 0.60 10.16 4.70
C GLU A 183 1.76 11.03 4.20
N GLU A 184 3.01 10.62 4.45
CA GLU A 184 4.19 11.35 3.95
C GLU A 184 4.47 11.05 2.48
N HIS A 185 4.10 9.87 2.00
CA HIS A 185 4.28 9.47 0.60
C HIS A 185 3.29 10.15 -0.35
N SER A 186 2.07 10.49 0.09
CA SER A 186 0.99 11.05 -0.74
C SER A 186 0.89 12.58 -0.68
#